data_AF-A0A4R3MB61-F1
#
_entry.id   AF-A0A4R3MB61-F1
#
_cell.length_a   1.000
_cell.length_b   1.000
_cell.length_c   1.000
_cell.angle_alpha   90.00
_cell.angle_beta   90.00
_cell.angle_gamma   90.00
#
_symmetry.space_group_name_H-M   'P 1'
#
loop_
_entity.id
_entity.type
_entity.pdbx_description
1 polymer ?
#
loop_
_entity_poly.entity_id
_entity_poly.type
_entity_poly.pdbx_seq_one_letter_code
_entity_poly.pdbx_strand_id
1 'polypeptide(L)'
;MIRNLSLSADQVAKLKTEAVRGKPYAGRVSIVLAFRLLGAADTGLDVWAILDELDHLEGIRPLSKTKDAKPFHRGALIPFWHKHFSSARHIVKNIGIRWNLGGNGNKDLDALIEEVARDYGDDPDIWPKVLVDRLIMEGYSDRTMYGLTGDWIVFGVHNDQNYYLDLATHEEGTPQNAHKLFAKLKQGSAAEFPFLFDSQPDV
;
A
#
# COMPACT_ATOMS: atom_id res chain seq x y z
N MET A 1 15.28 11.70 -31.69
CA MET A 1 16.28 10.62 -31.52
C MET A 1 16.11 10.05 -30.13
N ILE A 2 15.43 8.91 -29.98
CA ILE A 2 15.26 8.27 -28.66
C ILE A 2 16.57 7.57 -28.36
N ARG A 3 17.28 8.02 -27.31
CA ARG A 3 18.46 7.31 -26.81
C ARG A 3 17.98 6.10 -26.02
N ASN A 4 18.33 4.91 -26.46
CA ASN A 4 18.10 3.69 -25.68
C ASN A 4 19.03 3.73 -24.46
N LEU A 5 18.45 3.69 -23.26
CA LEU A 5 19.20 3.49 -22.03
C LEU A 5 19.39 1.98 -21.85
N SER A 6 20.65 1.54 -21.69
CA SER A 6 21.00 0.16 -21.37
C SER A 6 21.75 0.13 -20.05
N LEU A 7 21.38 -0.80 -19.17
CA LEU A 7 22.01 -1.01 -17.87
C LEU A 7 22.58 -2.43 -17.83
N SER A 8 23.81 -2.58 -17.35
CA SER A 8 24.39 -3.90 -17.06
C SER A 8 23.71 -4.54 -15.84
N ALA A 9 23.83 -5.86 -15.70
CA ALA A 9 23.32 -6.57 -14.53
C ALA A 9 23.87 -6.00 -13.21
N ASP A 10 25.15 -5.63 -13.17
CA ASP A 10 25.78 -5.00 -11.99
C ASP A 10 25.19 -3.61 -11.69
N GLN A 11 24.88 -2.82 -12.72
CA GLN A 11 24.24 -1.52 -12.55
C GLN A 11 22.83 -1.69 -12.00
N VAL A 12 22.06 -2.66 -12.51
CA VAL A 12 20.73 -3.00 -12.00
C VAL A 12 20.80 -3.45 -10.54
N ALA A 13 21.75 -4.34 -10.21
CA ALA A 13 21.92 -4.82 -8.84
C ALA A 13 22.28 -3.68 -7.86
N LYS A 14 23.19 -2.79 -8.25
CA LYS A 14 23.54 -1.60 -7.44
C LYS A 14 22.34 -0.68 -7.26
N LEU A 15 21.60 -0.41 -8.33
CA LEU A 15 20.40 0.44 -8.31
C LEU A 15 19.35 -0.13 -7.35
N LYS A 16 19.06 -1.43 -7.43
CA LYS A 16 18.13 -2.10 -6.53
C LYS A 16 18.60 -2.04 -5.08
N THR A 17 19.89 -2.29 -4.85
CA THR A 17 20.50 -2.20 -3.52
C THR A 17 20.34 -0.80 -2.93
N GLU A 18 20.59 0.24 -3.72
CA GLU A 18 20.40 1.62 -3.30
C GLU A 18 18.93 1.95 -3.01
N ALA A 19 18.01 1.52 -3.90
CA ALA A 19 16.58 1.77 -3.77
C ALA A 19 16.00 1.27 -2.43
N VAL A 20 16.49 0.11 -1.97
CA VAL A 20 16.11 -0.46 -0.66
C VAL A 20 17.13 -0.17 0.44
N ARG A 21 18.14 0.67 0.21
CA ARG A 21 19.14 1.06 1.22
C ARG A 21 19.91 -0.12 1.82
N GLY A 22 20.38 -1.02 0.97
CA GLY A 22 21.26 -2.14 1.34
C GLY A 22 20.54 -3.34 1.95
N LYS A 23 19.21 -3.40 1.90
CA LYS A 23 18.44 -4.50 2.49
C LYS A 23 18.69 -5.84 1.78
N PRO A 24 18.66 -6.97 2.51
CA PRO A 24 19.07 -8.28 1.99
C PRO A 24 18.16 -8.80 0.86
N TYR A 25 16.92 -8.30 0.78
CA TYR A 25 15.96 -8.66 -0.25
C TYR A 25 16.10 -7.84 -1.56
N ALA A 26 17.14 -7.00 -1.70
CA ALA A 26 17.35 -6.15 -2.88
C ALA A 26 17.28 -6.91 -4.21
N GLY A 27 17.83 -8.14 -4.26
CA GLY A 27 17.80 -8.98 -5.47
C GLY A 27 16.39 -9.39 -5.91
N ARG A 28 15.40 -9.37 -5.00
CA ARG A 28 14.01 -9.75 -5.25
C ARG A 28 13.08 -8.57 -5.50
N VAL A 29 13.62 -7.35 -5.56
CA VAL A 29 12.88 -6.15 -5.96
C VAL A 29 13.01 -5.98 -7.47
N SER A 30 11.91 -5.76 -8.18
CA SER A 30 11.95 -5.46 -9.61
C SER A 30 12.66 -4.12 -9.86
N ILE A 31 13.23 -3.96 -11.05
CA ILE A 31 13.85 -2.70 -11.45
C ILE A 31 12.83 -1.55 -11.48
N VAL A 32 11.58 -1.83 -11.86
CA VAL A 32 10.51 -0.83 -11.89
C VAL A 32 10.17 -0.34 -10.48
N LEU A 33 10.02 -1.25 -9.52
CA LEU A 33 9.79 -0.85 -8.13
C LEU A 33 11.00 -0.10 -7.59
N ALA A 34 12.22 -0.54 -7.89
CA ALA A 34 13.43 0.17 -7.49
C ALA A 34 13.48 1.61 -8.02
N PHE A 35 13.10 1.85 -9.28
CA PHE A 35 12.98 3.20 -9.83
C PHE A 35 11.93 4.04 -9.10
N ARG A 36 10.78 3.47 -8.74
CA ARG A 36 9.76 4.21 -7.97
C ARG A 36 10.25 4.60 -6.57
N LEU A 37 10.97 3.71 -5.91
CA LEU A 37 11.53 3.97 -4.59
C LEU A 37 12.61 5.06 -4.63
N LEU A 38 13.44 5.07 -5.68
CA LEU A 38 14.45 6.12 -5.89
C LEU A 38 13.82 7.46 -6.28
N GLY A 39 12.77 7.45 -7.10
CA GLY A 39 12.02 8.65 -7.51
C GLY A 39 10.95 9.11 -6.51
N ALA A 40 10.96 8.59 -5.28
CA ALA A 40 9.92 8.85 -4.29
C ALA A 40 9.81 10.34 -3.90
N ALA A 41 10.95 11.04 -3.86
CA ALA A 41 11.01 12.47 -3.54
C ALA A 41 10.22 13.33 -4.54
N ASP A 42 10.30 13.01 -5.84
CA ASP A 42 9.65 13.77 -6.91
C ASP A 42 8.15 13.49 -6.99
N THR A 43 7.70 12.36 -6.43
CA THR A 43 6.31 11.88 -6.54
C THR A 43 5.50 12.05 -5.26
N GLY A 44 6.10 12.59 -4.19
CA GLY A 44 5.46 12.68 -2.87
C GLY A 44 5.15 11.30 -2.26
N LEU A 45 5.86 10.25 -2.71
CA LEU A 45 5.71 8.90 -2.20
C LEU A 45 6.47 8.76 -0.89
N ASP A 46 5.82 8.23 0.14
CA ASP A 46 6.49 7.92 1.39
C ASP A 46 7.24 6.59 1.26
N VAL A 47 8.50 6.69 0.86
CA VAL A 47 9.40 5.54 0.68
C VAL A 47 9.59 4.75 1.98
N TRP A 48 9.57 5.40 3.14
CA TRP A 48 9.77 4.74 4.42
C TRP A 48 8.57 3.91 4.81
N ALA A 49 7.36 4.41 4.55
CA ALA A 49 6.14 3.63 4.73
C ALA A 49 6.12 2.35 3.87
N ILE A 50 6.77 2.37 2.71
CA ILE A 50 6.90 1.16 1.86
C ILE A 50 7.98 0.23 2.41
N LEU A 51 9.18 0.76 2.69
CA LEU A 51 10.29 -0.06 3.17
C LEU A 51 10.00 -0.72 4.52
N ASP A 52 9.28 -0.05 5.41
CA ASP A 52 8.87 -0.63 6.70
C ASP A 52 7.99 -1.87 6.50
N GLU A 53 7.12 -1.86 5.50
CA GLU A 53 6.25 -2.99 5.19
C GLU A 53 6.98 -4.09 4.42
N LEU A 54 7.97 -3.76 3.59
CA LEU A 54 8.88 -4.75 2.99
C LEU A 54 9.72 -5.44 4.06
N ASP A 55 10.31 -4.68 4.98
CA ASP A 55 11.07 -5.21 6.12
C ASP A 55 10.21 -6.14 6.98
N HIS A 56 8.94 -5.80 7.17
CA HIS A 56 8.00 -6.64 7.91
C HIS A 56 7.72 -7.97 7.18
N LEU A 57 7.47 -7.92 5.86
CA LEU A 57 7.27 -9.12 5.04
C LEU A 57 8.49 -10.04 5.01
N GLU A 58 9.68 -9.50 5.25
CA GLU A 58 10.96 -10.23 5.27
C GLU A 58 11.36 -10.66 6.69
N GLY A 59 10.51 -10.41 7.70
CA GLY A 59 10.80 -10.75 9.09
C GLY A 59 11.92 -9.92 9.73
N ILE A 60 12.39 -8.86 9.07
CA ILE A 60 13.40 -7.93 9.59
C ILE A 60 12.77 -7.03 10.66
N ARG A 61 11.48 -6.70 10.48
CA ARG A 61 10.71 -5.86 11.41
C ARG A 61 9.50 -6.62 11.97
N PRO A 62 9.29 -6.64 13.29
CA PRO A 62 8.19 -7.42 13.88
C PRO A 62 6.81 -6.78 13.68
N LEU A 63 6.74 -5.45 13.64
CA LEU A 63 5.48 -4.71 13.65
C LEU A 63 5.19 -4.05 12.30
N SER A 64 3.98 -4.29 11.79
CA SER A 64 3.35 -3.55 10.71
C SER A 64 2.29 -2.60 11.26
N LYS A 65 2.10 -1.45 10.58
CA LYS A 65 1.01 -0.51 10.90
C LYS A 65 -0.22 -0.74 10.03
N THR A 66 -0.13 -1.63 9.04
CA THR A 66 -1.17 -1.89 8.06
C THR A 66 -1.70 -3.30 8.17
N LYS A 67 -2.81 -3.57 7.49
CA LYS A 67 -3.39 -4.92 7.43
C LYS A 67 -2.40 -5.94 6.88
N ASP A 68 -2.54 -7.18 7.30
CA ASP A 68 -1.73 -8.31 6.80
C ASP A 68 -1.79 -8.44 5.29
N ALA A 69 -0.72 -8.99 4.71
CA ALA A 69 -0.69 -9.30 3.30
C ALA A 69 -1.74 -10.36 2.95
N LYS A 70 -2.35 -10.23 1.78
CA LYS A 70 -3.37 -11.17 1.29
C LYS A 70 -3.14 -11.51 -0.18
N PRO A 71 -3.48 -12.73 -0.61
CA PRO A 71 -3.51 -13.05 -2.02
C PRO A 71 -4.61 -12.25 -2.71
N PHE A 72 -4.43 -11.97 -4.00
CA PHE A 72 -5.54 -11.60 -4.86
C PHE A 72 -6.42 -12.83 -5.09
N HIS A 73 -7.74 -12.66 -5.03
CA HIS A 73 -8.68 -13.79 -5.14
C HIS A 73 -9.43 -13.82 -6.47
N ARG A 74 -9.12 -12.90 -7.40
CA ARG A 74 -9.93 -12.69 -8.61
C ARG A 74 -9.06 -12.35 -9.83
N GLY A 75 -9.46 -12.89 -10.97
CA GLY A 75 -8.92 -12.55 -12.29
C GLY A 75 -7.45 -12.92 -12.49
N ALA A 76 -6.79 -12.25 -13.43
CA ALA A 76 -5.38 -12.49 -13.78
C ALA A 76 -4.39 -12.24 -12.63
N LEU A 77 -4.83 -11.59 -11.54
CA LEU A 77 -3.98 -11.27 -10.40
C LEU A 77 -3.85 -12.39 -9.37
N ILE A 78 -4.61 -13.49 -9.49
CA ILE A 78 -4.60 -14.63 -8.54
C ILE A 78 -3.19 -15.11 -8.14
N PRO A 79 -2.17 -15.14 -9.02
CA PRO A 79 -0.82 -15.57 -8.63
C PRO A 79 -0.12 -14.62 -7.65
N PHE A 80 -0.63 -13.40 -7.47
CA PHE A 80 0.03 -12.35 -6.71
C PHE A 80 -0.62 -12.09 -5.35
N TRP A 81 0.13 -11.40 -4.52
CA TRP A 81 -0.24 -10.92 -3.21
C TRP A 81 -0.18 -9.39 -3.18
N HIS A 82 -0.90 -8.81 -2.23
CA HIS A 82 -0.80 -7.40 -1.90
C HIS A 82 -0.59 -7.20 -0.41
N LYS A 83 0.26 -6.22 -0.07
CA LYS A 83 0.43 -5.69 1.28
C LYS A 83 0.16 -4.19 1.25
N HIS A 84 -0.61 -3.70 2.21
CA HIS A 84 -0.87 -2.26 2.33
C HIS A 84 0.37 -1.52 2.81
N PHE A 85 0.61 -0.34 2.27
CA PHE A 85 1.42 0.70 2.90
C PHE A 85 0.57 1.96 3.06
N SER A 86 0.77 2.72 4.13
CA SER A 86 -0.04 3.91 4.43
C SER A 86 0.83 5.13 4.63
N SER A 87 0.53 6.19 3.89
CA SER A 87 1.11 7.53 4.02
C SER A 87 0.04 8.59 4.31
N ALA A 88 0.47 9.84 4.54
CA ALA A 88 -0.41 10.97 4.88
C ALA A 88 -1.64 11.12 3.98
N ARG A 89 -1.52 10.83 2.67
CA ARG A 89 -2.66 10.92 1.72
C ARG A 89 -3.83 9.97 2.06
N HIS A 90 -3.59 8.96 2.88
CA HIS A 90 -4.60 7.96 3.26
C HIS A 90 -5.25 8.26 4.62
N ILE A 91 -4.89 9.35 5.31
CA ILE A 91 -5.45 9.71 6.62
C ILE A 91 -6.97 9.86 6.53
N VAL A 92 -7.44 10.72 5.61
CA VAL A 92 -8.88 10.97 5.40
C VAL A 92 -9.63 9.68 5.04
N LYS A 93 -9.04 8.83 4.19
CA LYS A 93 -9.63 7.52 3.85
C LYS A 93 -9.77 6.61 5.07
N ASN A 94 -8.76 6.56 5.94
CA ASN A 94 -8.82 5.72 7.15
C ASN A 94 -9.84 6.25 8.15
N ILE A 95 -9.90 7.57 8.37
CA ILE A 95 -10.95 8.21 9.18
C ILE A 95 -12.33 7.91 8.60
N GLY A 96 -12.51 8.04 7.28
CA GLY A 96 -13.76 7.72 6.62
C GLY A 96 -14.19 6.26 6.79
N ILE A 97 -13.24 5.32 6.79
CA ILE A 97 -13.49 3.91 7.09
C ILE A 97 -13.92 3.71 8.55
N ARG A 98 -13.28 4.38 9.51
CA ARG A 98 -13.62 4.29 10.94
C ARG A 98 -15.06 4.69 11.22
N TRP A 99 -15.48 5.77 10.58
CA TRP A 99 -16.80 6.38 10.78
C TRP A 99 -17.84 5.93 9.74
N ASN A 100 -17.46 5.01 8.84
CA ASN A 100 -18.28 4.50 7.75
C ASN A 100 -18.93 5.59 6.87
N LEU A 101 -18.19 6.67 6.56
CA LEU A 101 -18.70 7.86 5.84
C LEU A 101 -19.21 7.61 4.41
N GLY A 102 -18.96 6.42 3.85
CA GLY A 102 -19.42 6.02 2.51
C GLY A 102 -20.23 4.73 2.48
N GLY A 103 -20.64 4.22 3.64
CA GLY A 103 -21.41 2.98 3.77
C GLY A 103 -22.88 3.20 4.08
N ASN A 104 -23.63 2.11 4.23
CA ASN A 104 -25.03 2.15 4.64
C ASN A 104 -25.14 2.24 6.17
N GLY A 105 -25.06 3.47 6.69
CA GLY A 105 -25.23 3.81 8.11
C GLY A 105 -23.92 4.06 8.86
N ASN A 106 -23.98 4.81 9.95
CA ASN A 106 -22.83 5.40 10.63
C ASN A 106 -23.02 5.44 12.15
N LYS A 107 -23.56 4.35 12.74
CA LYS A 107 -23.93 4.27 14.16
C LYS A 107 -22.86 4.80 15.13
N ASP A 108 -21.58 4.47 14.89
CA ASP A 108 -20.50 4.94 15.75
C ASP A 108 -20.27 6.45 15.65
N LEU A 109 -20.46 7.02 14.46
CA LEU A 109 -20.40 8.47 14.27
C LEU A 109 -21.63 9.16 14.88
N ASP A 110 -22.81 8.56 14.73
CA ASP A 110 -24.03 9.08 15.36
C ASP A 110 -23.87 9.10 16.89
N ALA A 111 -23.35 8.02 17.47
CA ALA A 111 -23.05 7.94 18.90
C ALA A 111 -22.03 9.00 19.34
N LEU A 112 -20.97 9.23 18.56
CA LEU A 112 -20.01 10.32 18.83
C LEU A 112 -20.71 11.68 18.84
N ILE A 113 -21.54 11.96 17.84
CA ILE A 113 -22.24 13.25 17.73
C ILE A 113 -23.22 13.43 18.89
N GLU A 114 -23.99 12.40 19.22
CA GLU A 114 -24.93 12.41 20.36
C GLU A 114 -24.21 12.62 21.69
N GLU A 115 -23.05 11.98 21.90
CA GLU A 115 -22.22 12.16 23.09
C GLU A 115 -21.71 13.60 23.19
N VAL A 116 -21.15 14.15 22.11
CA VAL A 116 -20.64 15.53 22.11
C VAL A 116 -21.78 16.55 22.30
N ALA A 117 -22.93 16.33 21.66
CA ALA A 117 -24.09 17.20 21.81
C ALA A 117 -24.64 17.18 23.25
N ARG A 118 -24.71 16.00 23.88
CA ARG A 118 -25.15 15.87 25.28
C ARG A 118 -24.19 16.53 26.27
N ASP A 119 -22.89 16.36 26.06
CA ASP A 119 -21.89 16.72 27.07
C ASP A 119 -21.36 18.16 26.89
N TYR A 120 -21.42 18.71 25.67
CA TYR A 120 -20.86 20.03 25.33
C TYR A 120 -21.80 20.92 24.50
N GLY A 121 -22.99 20.45 24.09
CA GLY A 121 -23.82 21.13 23.10
C GLY A 121 -24.30 22.54 23.48
N ASP A 122 -24.33 22.86 24.77
CA ASP A 122 -24.71 24.18 25.29
C ASP A 122 -23.57 25.23 25.19
N ASP A 123 -22.34 24.81 24.88
CA ASP A 123 -21.17 25.70 24.75
C ASP A 123 -20.70 25.81 23.29
N PRO A 124 -21.08 26.87 22.56
CA PRO A 124 -20.73 27.04 21.15
C PRO A 124 -19.24 27.24 20.88
N ASP A 125 -18.44 27.60 21.91
CA ASP A 125 -16.99 27.78 21.77
C ASP A 125 -16.22 26.46 22.01
N ILE A 126 -16.86 25.46 22.62
CA ILE A 126 -16.24 24.18 22.98
C ILE A 126 -16.68 23.04 22.06
N TRP A 127 -18.00 22.86 21.84
CA TRP A 127 -18.49 21.66 21.14
C TRP A 127 -17.87 21.44 19.74
N PRO A 128 -17.60 22.48 18.91
CA PRO A 128 -16.99 22.26 17.60
C PRO A 128 -15.55 21.74 17.72
N LYS A 129 -14.81 22.21 18.74
CA LYS A 129 -13.42 21.80 18.97
C LYS A 129 -13.36 20.34 19.40
N VAL A 130 -14.22 19.95 20.35
CA VAL A 130 -14.29 18.56 20.83
C VAL A 130 -14.73 17.63 19.70
N LEU A 131 -15.76 18.02 18.93
CA LEU A 131 -16.22 17.20 17.82
C LEU A 131 -15.10 16.97 16.79
N VAL A 132 -14.41 18.02 16.35
CA VAL A 132 -13.34 17.91 15.35
C VAL A 132 -12.16 17.10 15.88
N ASP A 133 -11.74 17.33 17.12
CA ASP A 133 -10.64 16.58 17.73
C ASP A 133 -10.95 15.09 17.78
N ARG A 134 -12.12 14.70 18.30
CA ARG A 134 -12.52 13.29 18.39
C ARG A 134 -12.71 12.66 17.01
N LEU A 135 -13.38 13.37 16.10
CA LEU A 135 -13.61 12.89 14.74
C LEU A 135 -12.29 12.55 14.02
N ILE A 136 -11.25 13.38 14.20
CA ILE A 136 -9.99 13.25 13.50
C ILE A 136 -8.98 12.39 14.29
N MET A 137 -8.69 12.76 15.54
CA MET A 137 -7.64 12.15 16.35
C MET A 137 -8.05 10.76 16.85
N GLU A 138 -9.23 10.61 17.45
CA GLU A 138 -9.73 9.28 17.86
C GLU A 138 -10.01 8.44 16.61
N GLY A 139 -10.65 9.06 15.60
CA GLY A 139 -10.97 8.40 14.34
C GLY A 139 -9.75 7.77 13.65
N TYR A 140 -8.63 8.48 13.62
CA TYR A 140 -7.39 7.96 13.04
C TYR A 140 -6.67 6.99 14.00
N SER A 141 -6.57 7.32 15.28
CA SER A 141 -5.88 6.49 16.28
C SER A 141 -6.50 5.11 16.39
N ASP A 142 -7.84 5.01 16.42
CA ASP A 142 -8.55 3.73 16.42
C ASP A 142 -8.13 2.87 15.21
N ARG A 143 -7.99 3.48 14.04
CA ARG A 143 -7.60 2.74 12.83
C ARG A 143 -6.17 2.24 12.86
N THR A 144 -5.28 2.94 13.56
CA THR A 144 -3.91 2.43 13.77
C THR A 144 -3.90 1.14 14.59
N MET A 145 -4.83 0.97 15.53
CA MET A 145 -4.96 -0.25 16.34
C MET A 145 -5.50 -1.45 15.55
N TYR A 146 -6.35 -1.21 14.55
CA TYR A 146 -6.94 -2.25 13.70
C TYR A 146 -6.24 -2.39 12.33
N GLY A 147 -5.05 -1.81 12.18
CA GLY A 147 -4.27 -1.79 10.94
C GLY A 147 -4.82 -0.83 9.89
N LEU A 148 -3.98 0.12 9.47
CA LEU A 148 -4.30 1.10 8.43
C LEU A 148 -4.49 0.45 7.05
N THR A 149 -5.29 1.11 6.21
CA THR A 149 -5.29 0.87 4.76
C THR A 149 -4.47 1.93 4.05
N GLY A 150 -4.14 1.66 2.81
CA GLY A 150 -3.53 2.59 1.88
C GLY A 150 -3.40 1.95 0.52
N ASP A 151 -2.38 2.32 -0.23
CA ASP A 151 -2.05 1.66 -1.50
C ASP A 151 -1.29 0.35 -1.24
N TRP A 152 -0.98 -0.38 -2.30
CA TRP A 152 -0.45 -1.72 -2.24
C TRP A 152 0.97 -1.80 -2.75
N ILE A 153 1.76 -2.61 -2.05
CA ILE A 153 2.92 -3.32 -2.58
C ILE A 153 2.39 -4.61 -3.18
N VAL A 154 2.62 -4.83 -4.47
CA VAL A 154 2.24 -6.06 -5.17
C VAL A 154 3.47 -6.95 -5.31
N PHE A 155 3.33 -8.23 -4.94
CA PHE A 155 4.43 -9.18 -4.95
C PHE A 155 3.97 -10.59 -5.32
N GLY A 156 4.89 -11.42 -5.79
CA GLY A 156 4.71 -12.87 -5.96
C GLY A 156 5.46 -13.65 -4.89
N VAL A 157 5.00 -14.85 -4.58
CA VAL A 157 5.70 -15.78 -3.67
C VAL A 157 6.23 -16.94 -4.50
N HIS A 158 7.54 -17.20 -4.38
CA HIS A 158 8.20 -18.31 -5.06
C HIS A 158 9.32 -18.87 -4.18
N ASN A 159 9.38 -20.19 -4.00
CA ASN A 159 10.31 -20.89 -3.10
C ASN A 159 10.38 -20.24 -1.70
N ASP A 160 9.21 -20.00 -1.10
CA ASP A 160 9.04 -19.37 0.22
C ASP A 160 9.69 -17.97 0.35
N GLN A 161 9.95 -17.29 -0.77
CA GLN A 161 10.49 -15.94 -0.82
C GLN A 161 9.54 -14.99 -1.54
N ASN A 162 9.52 -13.74 -1.06
CA ASN A 162 8.73 -12.67 -1.65
C ASN A 162 9.52 -11.96 -2.78
N TYR A 163 8.88 -11.79 -3.92
CA TYR A 163 9.41 -11.06 -5.08
C TYR A 163 8.54 -9.83 -5.36
N TYR A 164 9.10 -8.64 -5.12
CA TYR A 164 8.38 -7.38 -5.09
C TYR A 164 8.34 -6.73 -6.47
N LEU A 165 7.13 -6.53 -6.99
CA LEU A 165 6.91 -6.27 -8.41
C LEU A 165 6.67 -4.79 -8.69
N ASP A 166 5.65 -4.20 -8.07
CA ASP A 166 5.33 -2.78 -8.25
C ASP A 166 4.38 -2.28 -7.14
N LEU A 167 4.06 -0.99 -7.17
CA LEU A 167 3.01 -0.37 -6.38
C LEU A 167 1.71 -0.25 -7.17
N ALA A 168 0.58 -0.36 -6.48
CA ALA A 168 -0.74 -0.19 -7.08
C ALA A 168 -1.73 0.46 -6.11
N THR A 169 -2.69 1.19 -6.64
CA THR A 169 -3.84 1.68 -5.87
C THR A 169 -4.91 0.59 -5.73
N HIS A 170 -5.86 0.77 -4.81
CA HIS A 170 -7.04 -0.12 -4.72
C HIS A 170 -7.83 -0.16 -6.03
N GLU A 171 -7.91 0.97 -6.73
CA GLU A 171 -8.67 1.10 -7.98
C GLU A 171 -8.05 0.26 -9.10
N GLU A 172 -6.73 0.18 -9.18
CA GLU A 172 -6.02 -0.71 -10.11
C GLU A 172 -6.30 -2.19 -9.82
N GLY A 173 -6.66 -2.52 -8.58
CA GLY A 173 -6.99 -3.86 -8.11
C GLY A 173 -8.40 -4.35 -8.37
N THR A 174 -9.30 -3.49 -8.82
CA THR A 174 -10.70 -3.86 -9.03
C THR A 174 -10.81 -4.87 -10.17
N PRO A 175 -11.85 -5.72 -10.20
CA PRO A 175 -12.05 -6.67 -11.30
C PRO A 175 -12.02 -6.01 -12.69
N GLN A 176 -12.49 -4.76 -12.79
CA GLN A 176 -12.51 -3.97 -14.02
C GLN A 176 -11.09 -3.58 -14.49
N ASN A 177 -10.16 -3.32 -13.57
CA ASN A 177 -8.80 -2.85 -13.88
C ASN A 177 -7.72 -3.93 -13.72
N ALA A 178 -8.06 -5.11 -13.18
CA ALA A 178 -7.11 -6.18 -12.88
C ALA A 178 -6.24 -6.60 -14.07
N HIS A 179 -6.80 -6.61 -15.29
CA HIS A 179 -6.04 -6.93 -16.51
C HIS A 179 -4.96 -5.88 -16.84
N LYS A 180 -5.25 -4.59 -16.59
CA LYS A 180 -4.27 -3.50 -16.78
C LYS A 180 -3.15 -3.59 -15.75
N LEU A 181 -3.52 -3.87 -14.49
CA LEU A 181 -2.53 -4.09 -13.44
C LEU A 181 -1.66 -5.30 -13.77
N PHE A 182 -2.24 -6.42 -14.19
CA PHE A 182 -1.46 -7.59 -14.64
C PHE A 182 -0.48 -7.25 -15.76
N ALA A 183 -0.94 -6.55 -16.80
CA ALA A 183 -0.08 -6.13 -17.91
C ALA A 183 1.06 -5.22 -17.45
N LYS A 184 0.78 -4.26 -16.56
CA LYS A 184 1.79 -3.39 -15.92
C LYS A 184 2.84 -4.20 -15.16
N LEU A 185 2.41 -5.17 -14.33
CA LEU A 185 3.32 -6.03 -13.57
C LEU A 185 4.19 -6.88 -14.51
N LYS A 186 3.58 -7.52 -15.51
CA LYS A 186 4.28 -8.36 -16.49
C LYS A 186 5.31 -7.54 -17.28
N GLN A 187 4.92 -6.38 -17.82
CA GLN A 187 5.83 -5.51 -18.57
C GLN A 187 7.00 -5.02 -17.72
N GLY A 188 6.76 -4.73 -16.44
CA GLY A 188 7.77 -4.16 -15.54
C GLY A 188 8.72 -5.17 -14.89
N SER A 189 8.36 -6.46 -14.86
CA SER A 189 9.10 -7.43 -14.03
C SER A 189 9.28 -8.82 -14.62
N ALA A 190 8.58 -9.21 -15.70
CA ALA A 190 8.70 -10.57 -16.25
C ALA A 190 10.07 -10.88 -16.84
N ALA A 191 10.82 -9.86 -17.29
CA ALA A 191 12.20 -10.05 -17.75
C ALA A 191 13.14 -10.46 -16.61
N GLU A 192 12.82 -10.09 -15.37
CA GLU A 192 13.63 -10.39 -14.18
C GLU A 192 13.09 -11.62 -13.43
N PHE A 193 11.77 -11.78 -13.40
CA PHE A 193 11.06 -12.82 -12.66
C PHE A 193 10.05 -13.58 -13.56
N PRO A 194 10.50 -14.23 -14.65
CA PRO A 194 9.60 -14.88 -15.60
C PRO A 194 8.73 -15.96 -14.96
N PHE A 195 9.29 -16.70 -14.00
CA PHE A 195 8.63 -17.78 -13.26
C PHE A 195 7.33 -17.35 -12.52
N LEU A 196 7.10 -16.06 -12.29
CA LEU A 196 5.86 -15.55 -11.70
C LEU A 196 4.72 -15.38 -12.71
N PHE A 197 5.02 -15.42 -14.00
CA PHE A 197 4.09 -15.14 -15.10
C PHE A 197 3.87 -16.33 -16.04
N ASP A 198 4.69 -17.38 -15.91
CA ASP A 198 4.68 -18.55 -16.80
C ASP A 198 3.57 -19.58 -16.47
N SER A 199 2.79 -19.37 -15.40
CA SER A 199 1.82 -20.36 -14.89
C SER A 199 0.33 -20.08 -15.19
N GLN A 200 0.00 -19.17 -16.11
CA GLN A 200 -1.41 -18.94 -16.47
C GLN A 200 -1.80 -19.85 -17.65
N PRO A 201 -2.89 -20.64 -17.55
CA PRO A 201 -3.49 -21.26 -18.73
C PRO A 201 -3.90 -20.15 -19.70
N ASP A 202 -3.67 -20.37 -20.99
CA ASP A 202 -4.05 -19.44 -22.06
C ASP A 202 -5.48 -18.93 -21.84
N VAL A 203 -5.63 -17.61 -21.81
CA VAL A 203 -6.94 -16.92 -21.83
C VAL A 203 -7.53 -17.03 -23.22
#